data_AF-T1C6S1-F1
#
_entry.id   AF-T1C6S1-F1
#
_cell.length_a   1.000
_cell.length_b   1.000
_cell.length_c   1.000
_cell.angle_alpha   90.00
_cell.angle_beta   90.00
_cell.angle_gamma   90.00
#
_symmetry.space_group_name_H-M   'P 1'
#
loop_
_entity.id
_entity.type
_entity.pdbx_description
1 polymer ?
#
loop_
_entity_poly.entity_id
_entity_poly.type
_entity_poly.pdbx_seq_one_letter_code
_entity_poly.pdbx_strand_id
1 'polypeptide(L)'
;GDAVASDLPGIPAILDAAGVTELPRARIAVLDGIKSSPNQPVMRDGQVIRTLWGDLAWQLGKAEGYALVADADSSGTSPGKAVLETLLSRYAPCVILIDELVAYVRQFEEGKALTGGSFDSNLSFVQALTEALKAVPTAVLLASLPESDKEAGSQRGVKALAALAHYFGRIQALWKPVGTEEAFEIVRRRLVRQHQ
;
A
#
# COMPACT_ATOMS: atom_id res chain seq x y z
N GLY A 1 9.75 -9.33 -1.32
CA GLY A 1 9.53 -10.77 -1.11
C GLY A 1 9.30 -11.40 -2.46
N ASP A 2 9.65 -12.66 -2.66
CA ASP A 2 9.46 -13.38 -3.93
C ASP A 2 8.01 -13.79 -4.18
N ALA A 3 7.05 -12.91 -3.85
CA ALA A 3 5.74 -12.99 -4.47
C ALA A 3 5.94 -12.49 -5.90
N VAL A 4 5.99 -13.43 -6.84
CA VAL A 4 5.96 -13.10 -8.26
C VAL A 4 4.68 -12.31 -8.48
N ALA A 5 4.76 -11.20 -9.22
CA ALA A 5 3.61 -10.35 -9.55
C ALA A 5 2.40 -11.13 -10.12
N SER A 6 2.61 -12.40 -10.51
CA SER A 6 1.65 -13.37 -10.98
C SER A 6 0.58 -13.81 -9.97
N ASP A 7 0.78 -13.63 -8.66
CA ASP A 7 -0.13 -14.20 -7.65
C ASP A 7 -1.32 -13.28 -7.28
N LEU A 8 -1.40 -12.11 -7.90
CA LEU A 8 -2.55 -11.21 -7.83
C LEU A 8 -3.41 -11.38 -9.11
N PRO A 9 -4.69 -11.77 -9.01
CA PRO A 9 -5.58 -11.80 -10.16
C PRO A 9 -5.59 -10.45 -10.87
N GLY A 10 -5.24 -10.42 -12.15
CA GLY A 10 -5.22 -9.21 -12.98
C GLY A 10 -3.83 -8.60 -13.21
N ILE A 11 -2.88 -8.71 -12.27
CA ILE A 11 -1.53 -8.15 -12.45
C ILE A 11 -0.74 -8.81 -13.59
N PRO A 12 -0.63 -10.15 -13.72
CA PRO A 12 0.08 -10.75 -14.85
C PRO A 12 -0.58 -10.44 -16.20
N ALA A 13 -1.92 -10.37 -16.27
CA ALA A 13 -2.62 -9.95 -17.49
C ALA A 13 -2.34 -8.47 -17.85
N ILE A 14 -2.21 -7.60 -16.84
CA ILE A 14 -1.82 -6.18 -17.03
C ILE A 14 -0.37 -6.07 -17.51
N LEU A 15 0.52 -6.95 -17.06
CA LEU A 15 1.93 -6.99 -17.47
C LEU A 15 2.11 -7.55 -18.89
N ASP A 16 1.36 -8.60 -19.26
CA ASP A 16 1.41 -9.24 -20.58
C ASP A 16 0.74 -8.38 -21.67
N ALA A 17 -0.42 -7.79 -21.39
CA ALA A 17 -1.14 -6.91 -22.35
C ALA A 17 -0.34 -5.65 -22.72
N ALA A 18 0.60 -5.26 -21.88
CA ALA A 18 1.42 -4.08 -22.02
C ALA A 18 2.70 -4.28 -22.85
N GLY A 19 3.00 -5.51 -23.29
CA GLY A 19 4.19 -5.82 -24.08
C GLY A 19 5.51 -5.52 -23.37
N VAL A 20 5.52 -5.52 -22.03
CA VAL A 20 6.74 -5.32 -21.26
C VAL A 20 7.52 -6.62 -21.19
N THR A 21 8.57 -6.69 -22.00
CA THR A 21 9.50 -7.81 -21.97
C THR A 21 10.45 -7.76 -20.76
N GLU A 22 10.77 -6.55 -20.27
CA GLU A 22 11.54 -6.35 -19.04
C GLU A 22 11.09 -5.06 -18.32
N LEU A 23 10.50 -5.20 -17.12
CA LEU A 23 10.43 -4.10 -16.15
C LEU A 23 11.83 -3.93 -15.53
N PRO A 24 12.28 -2.71 -15.20
CA PRO A 24 13.35 -2.56 -14.20
C PRO A 24 12.97 -3.42 -13.01
N ARG A 25 13.92 -4.18 -12.42
CA ARG A 25 13.65 -5.00 -11.23
C ARG A 25 13.15 -4.10 -10.09
N ALA A 26 11.84 -3.90 -10.04
CA ALA A 26 11.14 -3.11 -9.06
C ALA A 26 10.63 -4.03 -7.98
N ARG A 27 10.75 -3.61 -6.74
CA ARG A 27 10.17 -4.36 -5.62
C ARG A 27 8.67 -4.16 -5.61
N ILE A 28 7.92 -5.24 -5.45
CA ILE A 28 6.46 -5.18 -5.36
C ILE A 28 6.05 -5.51 -3.95
N ALA A 29 5.20 -4.66 -3.37
CA ALA A 29 4.52 -4.90 -2.11
C ALA A 29 3.01 -4.85 -2.33
N VAL A 30 2.30 -5.81 -1.75
CA VAL A 30 0.86 -6.02 -1.91
C VAL A 30 0.20 -6.00 -0.54
N LEU A 31 -0.68 -5.03 -0.31
CA LEU A 31 -1.48 -4.92 0.89
C LEU A 31 -2.93 -5.23 0.53
N ASP A 32 -3.42 -6.39 0.96
CA ASP A 32 -4.79 -6.85 0.71
C ASP A 32 -5.61 -6.69 1.99
N GLY A 33 -6.58 -5.78 1.96
CA GLY A 33 -7.41 -5.43 3.11
C GLY A 33 -8.41 -6.51 3.53
N ILE A 34 -8.69 -7.50 2.68
CA ILE A 34 -9.52 -8.67 3.01
C ILE A 34 -8.68 -9.76 3.66
N LYS A 35 -7.47 -10.00 3.17
CA LYS A 35 -6.54 -10.96 3.79
C LYS A 35 -5.98 -10.45 5.11
N SER A 36 -5.83 -9.13 5.25
CA SER A 36 -5.31 -8.52 6.47
C SER A 36 -6.37 -8.51 7.57
N SER A 37 -6.08 -9.14 8.70
CA SER A 37 -6.95 -9.14 9.88
C SER A 37 -6.44 -8.12 10.92
N PRO A 38 -7.20 -7.05 11.23
CA PRO A 38 -6.77 -6.01 12.18
C PRO A 38 -6.38 -6.51 13.58
N ASN A 39 -6.88 -7.66 14.01
CA ASN A 39 -6.67 -8.24 15.33
C ASN A 39 -5.65 -9.39 15.36
N GLN A 40 -5.13 -9.81 14.21
CA GLN A 40 -4.25 -10.97 14.12
C GLN A 40 -2.93 -10.58 13.45
N PRO A 41 -1.83 -10.55 14.23
CA PRO A 41 -0.50 -10.45 13.66
C PRO A 41 -0.18 -11.65 12.77
N VAL A 42 0.62 -11.44 11.74
CA VAL A 42 1.16 -12.50 10.88
C VAL A 42 2.62 -12.79 11.23
N MET A 43 3.00 -14.06 11.13
CA MET A 43 4.37 -14.52 11.32
C MET A 43 5.04 -14.63 9.95
N ARG A 44 6.17 -13.96 9.74
CA ARG A 44 6.98 -14.11 8.53
C ARG A 44 8.44 -14.32 8.90
N ASP A 45 8.98 -15.50 8.57
CA ASP A 45 10.37 -15.87 8.87
C ASP A 45 10.78 -15.58 10.35
N GLY A 46 9.86 -15.83 11.28
CA GLY A 46 10.05 -15.57 12.73
C GLY A 46 9.79 -14.13 13.18
N GLN A 47 9.54 -13.20 12.26
CA GLN A 47 9.12 -11.83 12.58
C GLN A 47 7.60 -11.76 12.76
N VAL A 48 7.15 -11.21 13.89
CA VAL A 48 5.75 -10.86 14.12
C VAL A 48 5.47 -9.51 13.46
N ILE A 49 4.52 -9.47 12.55
CA ILE A 49 4.08 -8.27 11.85
C ILE A 49 2.62 -8.01 12.22
N ARG A 50 2.32 -6.82 12.72
CA ARG A 50 1.01 -6.48 13.29
C ARG A 50 0.18 -5.58 12.38
N THR A 51 0.84 -4.76 11.57
CA THR A 51 0.21 -3.63 10.88
C THR A 51 0.49 -3.65 9.38
N LEU A 52 -0.31 -2.89 8.61
CA LEU A 52 -0.09 -2.73 7.16
C LEU A 52 1.27 -2.10 6.83
N TRP A 53 1.77 -1.18 7.66
CA TRP A 53 3.09 -0.57 7.46
C TRP A 53 4.23 -1.53 7.81
N GLY A 54 4.05 -2.41 8.81
CA GLY A 54 4.98 -3.50 9.09
C GLY A 54 5.07 -4.46 7.92
N ASP A 55 3.92 -4.85 7.35
CA ASP A 55 3.85 -5.75 6.20
C ASP A 55 4.45 -5.12 4.94
N LEU A 56 4.15 -3.84 4.66
CA LEU A 56 4.79 -3.07 3.59
C LEU A 56 6.32 -3.10 3.70
N ALA A 57 6.84 -2.74 4.88
CA ALA A 57 8.27 -2.65 5.11
C ALA A 57 8.96 -4.02 4.99
N TRP A 58 8.32 -5.08 5.49
CA TRP A 58 8.81 -6.44 5.34
C TRP A 58 8.81 -6.91 3.87
N GLN A 59 7.74 -6.62 3.12
CA GLN A 59 7.67 -7.01 1.71
C GLN A 59 8.75 -6.32 0.87
N LEU A 60 9.02 -5.03 1.15
CA LEU A 60 10.06 -4.26 0.45
C LEU A 60 11.48 -4.65 0.87
N GLY A 61 11.74 -4.77 2.17
CA GLY A 61 13.11 -4.84 2.69
C GLY A 61 13.40 -6.00 3.65
N LYS A 62 12.46 -6.93 3.82
CA LYS A 62 12.56 -8.02 4.80
C LYS A 62 12.86 -7.46 6.20
N ALA A 63 13.76 -8.10 6.94
CA ALA A 63 14.16 -7.67 8.28
C ALA A 63 14.69 -6.23 8.31
N GLU A 64 15.51 -5.82 7.34
CA GLU A 64 16.07 -4.46 7.30
C GLU A 64 15.01 -3.40 7.01
N GLY A 65 14.02 -3.73 6.18
CA GLY A 65 12.86 -2.85 5.94
C GLY A 65 12.00 -2.74 7.17
N TYR A 66 11.61 -3.87 7.76
CA TYR A 66 10.82 -3.93 8.98
C TYR A 66 11.46 -3.17 10.15
N ALA A 67 12.79 -3.28 10.31
CA ALA A 67 13.51 -2.59 11.38
C ALA A 67 13.27 -1.06 11.38
N LEU A 68 13.03 -0.44 10.23
CA LEU A 68 12.71 0.99 10.13
C LEU A 68 11.37 1.35 10.78
N VAL A 69 10.44 0.39 10.87
CA VAL A 69 9.07 0.60 11.35
C VAL A 69 8.72 -0.26 12.56
N ALA A 70 9.70 -0.94 13.18
CA ALA A 70 9.45 -1.92 14.24
C ALA A 70 8.68 -1.34 15.44
N ASP A 71 9.06 -0.13 15.90
CA ASP A 71 8.36 0.55 17.00
C ASP A 71 6.92 0.95 16.62
N ALA A 72 6.74 1.40 15.38
CA ALA A 72 5.43 1.76 14.83
C ALA A 72 4.53 0.51 14.70
N ASP A 73 5.07 -0.60 14.19
CA ASP A 73 4.38 -1.89 14.08
C ASP A 73 3.98 -2.42 15.46
N SER A 74 4.90 -2.41 16.43
CA SER A 74 4.63 -2.89 17.78
C SER A 74 3.62 -2.03 18.54
N SER A 75 3.62 -0.71 18.34
CA SER A 75 2.71 0.21 19.02
C SER A 75 1.35 0.40 18.33
N GLY A 76 1.18 -0.11 17.10
CA GLY A 76 -0.03 0.14 16.31
C GLY A 76 -0.23 1.61 15.94
N THR A 77 0.83 2.42 16.03
CA THR A 77 0.83 3.84 15.68
C THR A 77 1.52 4.05 14.33
N SER A 78 0.95 4.90 13.47
CA SER A 78 1.53 5.19 12.15
C SER A 78 3.00 5.63 12.23
N PRO A 79 3.89 5.10 11.37
CA PRO A 79 5.20 5.69 11.19
C PRO A 79 5.07 7.11 10.61
N GLY A 80 6.00 8.00 10.97
CA GLY A 80 6.06 9.35 10.41
C GLY A 80 6.53 9.36 8.95
N LYS A 81 6.21 10.44 8.23
CA LYS A 81 6.61 10.64 6.82
C LYS A 81 8.09 10.36 6.57
N ALA A 82 9.00 10.87 7.40
CA ALA A 82 10.45 10.72 7.20
C ALA A 82 10.92 9.25 7.25
N VAL A 83 10.30 8.43 8.09
CA VAL A 83 10.57 6.99 8.17
C VAL A 83 10.12 6.30 6.89
N LEU A 84 8.91 6.62 6.42
CA LEU A 84 8.37 6.08 5.17
C LEU A 84 9.19 6.53 3.95
N GLU A 85 9.61 7.79 3.90
CA GLU A 85 10.48 8.31 2.83
C GLU A 85 11.83 7.59 2.81
N THR A 86 12.41 7.32 3.99
CA THR A 86 13.64 6.52 4.12
C THR A 86 13.44 5.09 3.61
N LEU A 87 12.34 4.44 4.01
CA LEU A 87 11.97 3.09 3.56
C LEU A 87 11.83 3.06 2.03
N LEU A 88 11.02 3.96 1.47
CA LEU A 88 10.77 4.02 0.03
C LEU A 88 12.06 4.32 -0.75
N SER A 89 12.87 5.30 -0.32
CA SER A 89 14.12 5.66 -0.99
C SER A 89 15.12 4.50 -1.00
N ARG A 90 15.22 3.74 0.10
CA ARG A 90 16.13 2.61 0.22
C ARG A 90 15.74 1.45 -0.71
N TYR A 91 14.44 1.26 -0.93
CA TYR A 91 13.91 0.10 -1.65
C TYR A 91 13.28 0.43 -3.00
N ALA A 92 13.39 1.68 -3.46
CA ALA A 92 13.06 2.09 -4.81
C ALA A 92 14.05 1.51 -5.85
N PRO A 93 13.64 1.32 -7.12
CA PRO A 93 12.28 1.47 -7.63
C PRO A 93 11.33 0.43 -7.00
N CYS A 94 10.11 0.86 -6.68
CA CYS A 94 9.11 -0.03 -6.08
C CYS A 94 7.67 0.31 -6.49
N VAL A 95 6.82 -0.70 -6.45
CA VAL A 95 5.38 -0.59 -6.68
C VAL A 95 4.65 -1.12 -5.45
N ILE A 96 3.75 -0.31 -4.91
CA ILE A 96 2.89 -0.64 -3.78
C ILE A 96 1.48 -0.78 -4.34
N LEU A 97 0.90 -1.96 -4.16
CA LEU A 97 -0.47 -2.28 -4.54
C LEU A 97 -1.28 -2.38 -3.26
N ILE A 98 -2.38 -1.62 -3.17
CA ILE A 98 -3.30 -1.70 -2.05
C ILE A 98 -4.68 -2.05 -2.58
N ASP A 99 -5.20 -3.18 -2.15
CA ASP A 99 -6.55 -3.62 -2.50
C ASP A 99 -7.44 -3.64 -1.25
N GLU A 100 -8.71 -3.28 -1.42
CA GLU A 100 -9.74 -3.39 -0.36
C GLU A 100 -9.41 -2.65 0.96
N LEU A 101 -8.69 -1.52 0.88
CA LEU A 101 -8.27 -0.78 2.08
C LEU A 101 -9.45 -0.28 2.92
N VAL A 102 -10.56 0.12 2.29
CA VAL A 102 -11.78 0.52 3.01
C VAL A 102 -12.32 -0.63 3.85
N ALA A 103 -12.27 -1.86 3.33
CA ALA A 103 -12.73 -3.05 4.04
C ALA A 103 -11.86 -3.35 5.27
N TYR A 104 -10.55 -3.08 5.21
CA TYR A 104 -9.66 -3.16 6.36
C TYR A 104 -9.98 -2.06 7.40
N VAL A 105 -9.96 -0.79 6.96
CA VAL A 105 -10.06 0.36 7.87
C VAL A 105 -11.43 0.44 8.56
N ARG A 106 -12.52 0.00 7.92
CA ARG A 106 -13.86 0.05 8.54
C ARG A 106 -14.04 -0.89 9.75
N GLN A 107 -13.12 -1.85 9.95
CA GLN A 107 -13.18 -2.81 11.06
C GLN A 107 -12.73 -2.20 12.40
N PHE A 108 -11.99 -1.08 12.39
CA PHE A 108 -11.51 -0.45 13.61
C PHE A 108 -12.64 0.31 14.32
N GLU A 109 -13.18 -0.30 15.37
CA GLU A 109 -14.18 0.33 16.23
C GLU A 109 -13.55 1.27 17.25
N GLU A 110 -14.26 2.35 17.55
CA GLU A 110 -13.85 3.31 18.57
C GLU A 110 -13.81 2.64 19.95
N GLY A 111 -12.76 2.92 20.73
CA GLY A 111 -12.57 2.33 22.06
C GLY A 111 -12.06 0.88 22.08
N LYS A 112 -11.90 0.22 20.93
CA LYS A 112 -11.28 -1.12 20.83
C LYS A 112 -9.83 -1.01 20.39
N ALA A 113 -8.92 -1.56 21.19
CA ALA A 113 -7.52 -1.71 20.81
C ALA A 113 -7.34 -2.98 19.97
N LEU A 114 -6.86 -2.83 18.74
CA LEU A 114 -6.53 -3.92 17.84
C LEU A 114 -5.03 -3.85 17.50
N THR A 115 -4.42 -5.00 17.20
CA THR A 115 -2.97 -5.07 16.94
C THR A 115 -2.55 -4.29 15.69
N GLY A 116 -3.44 -4.18 14.70
CA GLY A 116 -3.26 -3.38 13.48
C GLY A 116 -3.41 -1.87 13.68
N GLY A 117 -3.52 -1.40 14.93
CA GLY A 117 -3.63 0.00 15.29
C GLY A 117 -5.08 0.46 15.48
N SER A 118 -5.36 1.67 14.99
CA SER A 118 -6.68 2.31 15.06
C SER A 118 -7.13 2.82 13.70
N PHE A 119 -8.39 3.25 13.62
CA PHE A 119 -8.94 3.92 12.44
C PHE A 119 -8.04 5.11 12.04
N ASP A 120 -7.75 6.00 12.99
CA ASP A 120 -6.95 7.20 12.75
C ASP A 120 -5.48 6.90 12.45
N SER A 121 -4.90 5.86 13.08
CA SER A 121 -3.52 5.45 12.78
C SER A 121 -3.40 4.96 11.33
N ASN A 122 -4.38 4.21 10.84
CA ASN A 122 -4.38 3.76 9.44
C ASN A 122 -4.58 4.91 8.45
N LEU A 123 -5.46 5.86 8.75
CA LEU A 123 -5.60 7.08 7.93
C LEU A 123 -4.33 7.93 7.94
N SER A 124 -3.69 8.07 9.10
CA SER A 124 -2.41 8.78 9.25
C SER A 124 -1.30 8.10 8.45
N PHE A 125 -1.28 6.77 8.43
CA PHE A 125 -0.33 6.00 7.62
C PHE A 125 -0.51 6.28 6.13
N VAL A 126 -1.73 6.25 5.63
CA VAL A 126 -2.01 6.55 4.21
C VAL A 126 -1.61 7.98 3.86
N GLN A 127 -1.95 8.94 4.70
CA GLN A 127 -1.52 10.33 4.52
C GLN A 127 0.01 10.44 4.49
N ALA A 128 0.72 9.85 5.47
CA ALA A 128 2.17 9.89 5.53
C ALA A 128 2.82 9.19 4.33
N LEU A 129 2.27 8.05 3.89
CA LEU A 129 2.73 7.29 2.72
C LEU A 129 2.57 8.11 1.43
N THR A 130 1.39 8.69 1.21
CA THR A 130 1.12 9.55 0.04
C THR A 130 2.03 10.78 0.00
N GLU A 131 2.34 11.39 1.14
CA GLU A 131 3.29 12.51 1.20
C GLU A 131 4.76 12.05 1.01
N ALA A 132 5.14 10.86 1.48
CA ALA A 132 6.47 10.28 1.26
C ALA A 132 6.71 9.92 -0.22
N LEU A 133 5.69 9.40 -0.92
CA LEU A 133 5.74 9.06 -2.35
C LEU A 133 6.08 10.27 -3.23
N LYS A 134 5.71 11.49 -2.82
CA LYS A 134 6.08 12.71 -3.55
C LYS A 134 7.59 12.98 -3.57
N ALA A 135 8.32 12.49 -2.58
CA ALA A 135 9.77 12.64 -2.46
C ALA A 135 10.54 11.51 -3.15
N VAL A 136 9.88 10.41 -3.53
CA VAL A 136 10.52 9.23 -4.16
C VAL A 136 9.85 8.94 -5.51
N PRO A 137 10.28 9.61 -6.60
CA PRO A 137 9.58 9.54 -7.90
C PRO A 137 9.46 8.15 -8.52
N THR A 138 10.37 7.23 -8.16
CA THR A 138 10.41 5.83 -8.62
C THR A 138 9.69 4.87 -7.69
N ALA A 139 9.03 5.37 -6.64
CA ALA A 139 8.06 4.64 -5.85
C ALA A 139 6.65 4.97 -6.34
N VAL A 140 5.89 3.94 -6.71
CA VAL A 140 4.54 4.07 -7.27
C VAL A 140 3.55 3.40 -6.34
N LEU A 141 2.39 4.03 -6.14
CA LEU A 141 1.26 3.46 -5.40
C LEU A 141 0.09 3.31 -6.36
N LEU A 142 -0.51 2.12 -6.37
CA LEU A 142 -1.80 1.83 -6.98
C LEU A 142 -2.73 1.35 -5.88
N ALA A 143 -3.90 1.97 -5.77
CA ALA A 143 -4.88 1.61 -4.75
C ALA A 143 -6.28 1.49 -5.37
N SER A 144 -7.01 0.45 -5.01
CA SER A 144 -8.44 0.35 -5.31
C SER A 144 -9.26 1.07 -4.23
N LEU A 145 -10.36 1.69 -4.65
CA LEU A 145 -11.38 2.23 -3.77
C LEU A 145 -12.75 1.76 -4.26
N PRO A 146 -13.70 1.48 -3.34
CA PRO A 146 -15.10 1.31 -3.69
C PRO A 146 -15.62 2.44 -4.59
N GLU A 147 -16.49 2.10 -5.55
CA GLU A 147 -17.02 3.09 -6.49
C GLU A 147 -18.05 4.01 -5.83
N SER A 148 -18.67 3.55 -4.74
CA SER A 148 -19.74 4.27 -4.05
C SER A 148 -19.81 3.98 -2.56
N ASP A 149 -20.52 4.85 -1.84
CA ASP A 149 -20.85 4.69 -0.42
C ASP A 149 -21.57 3.37 -0.12
N LYS A 150 -22.37 2.87 -1.06
CA LYS A 150 -23.11 1.61 -0.94
C LYS A 150 -22.16 0.43 -0.76
N GLU A 151 -21.04 0.44 -1.48
CA GLU A 151 -20.01 -0.61 -1.45
C GLU A 151 -19.07 -0.47 -0.24
N ALA A 152 -18.99 0.72 0.35
CA ALA A 152 -18.22 0.94 1.57
C ALA A 152 -18.75 0.14 2.78
N GLY A 153 -20.03 -0.30 2.72
CA GLY A 153 -20.65 -1.32 3.57
C GLY A 153 -20.95 -0.94 5.02
N SER A 154 -20.54 0.25 5.48
CA SER A 154 -20.96 0.81 6.77
C SER A 154 -20.75 2.32 6.79
N GLN A 155 -21.35 3.04 7.75
CA GLN A 155 -21.08 4.48 7.96
C GLN A 155 -19.60 4.77 8.22
N ARG A 156 -18.90 3.87 8.93
CA ARG A 156 -17.45 3.97 9.10
C ARG A 156 -16.71 3.74 7.79
N GLY A 157 -17.18 2.80 6.97
CA GLY A 157 -16.68 2.57 5.62
C GLY A 157 -16.80 3.81 4.74
N VAL A 158 -17.95 4.50 4.76
CA VAL A 158 -18.15 5.76 4.01
C VAL A 158 -17.16 6.83 4.46
N LYS A 159 -16.96 6.99 5.77
CA LYS A 159 -15.94 7.91 6.31
C LYS A 159 -14.52 7.53 5.85
N ALA A 160 -14.18 6.25 5.88
CA ALA A 160 -12.89 5.75 5.39
C ALA A 160 -12.73 6.04 3.90
N LEU A 161 -13.74 5.72 3.08
CA LEU A 161 -13.75 5.98 1.65
C LEU A 161 -13.49 7.45 1.34
N ALA A 162 -14.23 8.37 1.99
CA ALA A 162 -14.06 9.80 1.79
C ALA A 162 -12.64 10.28 2.14
N ALA A 163 -12.10 9.82 3.28
CA ALA A 163 -10.74 10.19 3.71
C ALA A 163 -9.67 9.62 2.77
N LEU A 164 -9.76 8.35 2.39
CA LEU A 164 -8.81 7.69 1.51
C LEU A 164 -8.85 8.28 0.09
N ALA A 165 -10.04 8.55 -0.45
CA ALA A 165 -10.20 9.24 -1.73
C ALA A 165 -9.55 10.63 -1.71
N HIS A 166 -9.69 11.36 -0.59
CA HIS A 166 -9.02 12.65 -0.43
C HIS A 166 -7.49 12.50 -0.46
N TYR A 167 -6.91 11.57 0.29
CA TYR A 167 -5.46 11.39 0.31
C TYR A 167 -4.89 10.89 -1.02
N PHE A 168 -5.54 9.92 -1.66
CA PHE A 168 -5.11 9.44 -2.97
C PHE A 168 -5.28 10.49 -4.07
N GLY A 169 -6.28 11.38 -3.98
CA GLY A 169 -6.45 12.49 -4.92
C GLY A 169 -5.34 13.56 -4.84
N ARG A 170 -4.57 13.63 -3.74
CA ARG A 170 -3.44 14.58 -3.57
C ARG A 170 -2.18 14.16 -4.32
N ILE A 171 -2.16 12.94 -4.83
CA ILE A 171 -1.12 12.43 -5.71
C ILE A 171 -1.79 12.02 -7.03
N GLN A 172 -1.05 11.97 -8.14
CA GLN A 172 -1.57 11.32 -9.36
C GLN A 172 -1.59 9.80 -9.15
N ALA A 173 -2.35 9.31 -8.17
CA ALA A 173 -2.53 7.90 -7.84
C ALA A 173 -4.02 7.54 -7.72
N LEU A 174 -4.84 8.12 -8.59
CA LEU A 174 -6.22 7.69 -8.74
C LEU A 174 -6.26 6.52 -9.72
N TRP A 175 -6.32 5.31 -9.18
CA TRP A 175 -6.92 4.19 -9.89
C TRP A 175 -8.40 4.19 -9.54
N LYS A 176 -9.21 4.80 -10.40
CA LYS A 176 -10.58 4.35 -10.62
C LYS A 176 -10.50 3.14 -11.56
N PRO A 177 -11.56 2.34 -11.77
CA PRO A 177 -11.58 1.35 -12.84
C PRO A 177 -11.58 2.07 -14.20
N VAL A 178 -10.43 2.64 -14.54
CA VAL A 178 -10.06 3.15 -15.84
C VAL A 178 -9.26 2.02 -16.47
N GLY A 179 -9.54 1.74 -17.75
CA GLY A 179 -9.03 0.59 -18.48
C GLY A 179 -7.56 0.30 -18.17
N THR A 180 -7.25 -0.98 -18.00
CA THR A 180 -5.94 -1.55 -17.61
C THR A 180 -4.72 -0.95 -18.33
N GLU A 181 -4.89 -0.38 -19.52
CA GLU A 181 -3.84 0.24 -20.35
C GLU A 181 -3.32 1.59 -19.81
N GLU A 182 -4.16 2.45 -19.20
CA GLU A 182 -3.74 3.79 -18.76
C GLU A 182 -2.92 3.75 -17.46
N ALA A 183 -3.31 2.87 -16.53
CA ALA A 183 -2.55 2.61 -15.30
C ALA A 183 -1.15 2.06 -15.61
N PHE A 184 -1.06 1.24 -16.66
CA PHE A 184 0.19 0.65 -17.11
C PHE A 184 1.18 1.71 -17.63
N GLU A 185 0.76 2.60 -18.52
CA GLU A 185 1.63 3.65 -19.06
C GLU A 185 2.17 4.59 -17.97
N ILE A 186 1.42 4.81 -16.88
CA ILE A 186 1.88 5.58 -15.72
C ILE A 186 2.99 4.84 -14.97
N VAL A 187 2.79 3.55 -14.67
CA VAL A 187 3.82 2.72 -14.00
C VAL A 187 5.08 2.66 -14.86
N ARG A 188 4.94 2.38 -16.15
CA ARG A 188 6.07 2.34 -17.10
C ARG A 188 6.81 3.67 -17.13
N ARG A 189 6.12 4.80 -17.31
CA ARG A 189 6.77 6.13 -17.37
C ARG A 189 7.53 6.48 -16.10
N ARG A 190 7.02 6.08 -14.93
CA ARG A 190 7.69 6.36 -13.65
C ARG A 190 8.90 5.48 -13.41
N LEU A 191 8.81 4.20 -13.76
CA LEU A 191 9.90 3.24 -13.54
C LEU A 191 11.01 3.36 -14.60
N VAL A 192 10.70 3.79 -15.84
CA VAL A 192 11.65 3.81 -16.96
C VAL A 192 12.40 5.15 -17.10
N ARG A 193 11.95 6.25 -16.46
CA ARG A 193 12.52 7.61 -16.60
C ARG A 193 13.98 7.82 -16.12
N GLN A 194 14.76 6.77 -15.83
CA GLN A 194 16.17 6.89 -15.41
C GLN A 194 17.20 6.33 -16.41
N HIS A 195 16.82 6.05 -17.66
CA HIS A 195 17.75 5.59 -18.71
C HIS A 195 17.83 6.51 -19.95
N GLN A 196 17.86 7.84 -19.75
CA GLN A 196 18.31 8.78 -20.78
C GLN A 196 19.23 9.83 -20.17
#